data_AF-A0A1C0AA81-F1
#
_entry.id   AF-A0A1C0AA81-F1
#
_cell.length_a   1.000
_cell.length_b   1.000
_cell.length_c   1.000
_cell.angle_alpha   90.00
_cell.angle_beta   90.00
_cell.angle_gamma   90.00
#
_symmetry.space_group_name_H-M   'P 1'
#
loop_
_entity.id
_entity.type
_entity.pdbx_description
1 polymer ?
#
loop_
_entity_poly.entity_id
_entity_poly.type
_entity_poly.pdbx_seq_one_letter_code
_entity_poly.pdbx_strand_id
1 'polypeptide(L)'
;MLKTLGLRELNKIMTIADKVLIILILIISISMLGLTPVLISKSAGEKDVVITLDNKELYRYNLEHSQKLERINFSFKIEGKEYQGTLRMKDGKVKLERLSQDISPLPIHAEMGWISEPYQMILCLPIKLAVTIENKNKQEEDVDIMSF
;
A
#
# COMPACT_ATOMS: atom_id res chain seq x y z
N MET A 1 23.26 -12.50 -41.22
CA MET A 1 22.31 -12.33 -42.34
C MET A 1 20.89 -12.48 -41.79
N LEU A 2 20.34 -11.41 -41.20
CA LEU A 2 18.99 -11.42 -40.64
C LEU A 2 18.00 -11.25 -41.80
N LYS A 3 17.37 -12.36 -42.18
CA LYS A 3 16.34 -12.39 -43.21
C LYS A 3 15.17 -11.54 -42.71
N THR A 4 14.93 -10.41 -43.36
CA THR A 4 13.75 -9.59 -43.13
C THR A 4 12.54 -10.41 -43.56
N LEU A 5 11.93 -11.12 -42.61
CA LEU A 5 10.71 -11.87 -42.84
C LEU A 5 9.60 -10.84 -43.08
N GLY A 6 9.35 -10.53 -44.35
CA GLY A 6 8.35 -9.55 -44.73
C GLY A 6 6.95 -10.01 -44.34
N LEU A 7 6.16 -9.13 -43.71
CA LEU A 7 4.74 -9.34 -43.38
C LEU A 7 3.92 -9.92 -44.54
N ARG A 8 4.35 -9.66 -45.79
CA ARG A 8 3.73 -10.15 -47.02
C ARG A 8 3.84 -11.66 -47.22
N GLU A 9 4.95 -12.29 -46.81
CA GLU A 9 5.17 -13.74 -46.94
C GLU A 9 4.38 -14.52 -45.89
N LEU A 10 4.26 -13.99 -44.67
CA LEU A 10 3.40 -14.53 -43.61
C LEU A 10 1.93 -14.54 -44.02
N ASN A 11 1.49 -13.50 -44.73
CA ASN A 11 0.11 -13.38 -45.20
C ASN A 11 -0.30 -14.44 -46.23
N LYS A 12 0.68 -15.04 -46.93
CA LYS A 12 0.50 -16.02 -48.02
C LYS A 12 0.37 -17.46 -47.52
N ILE A 13 0.96 -17.76 -46.36
CA ILE A 13 0.94 -19.09 -45.72
C ILE A 13 -0.24 -19.20 -44.74
N MET A 14 -0.64 -18.07 -44.15
CA MET A 14 -1.60 -18.04 -43.04
C MET A 14 -3.03 -17.82 -43.53
N THR A 15 -3.95 -18.70 -43.10
CA THR A 15 -5.37 -18.57 -43.45
C THR A 15 -5.99 -17.35 -42.76
N ILE A 16 -7.12 -16.87 -43.29
CA ILE A 16 -7.84 -15.72 -42.71
C ILE A 16 -8.28 -16.06 -41.28
N ALA A 17 -8.63 -17.32 -41.01
CA ALA A 17 -9.01 -17.80 -39.68
C ALA A 17 -7.85 -17.68 -38.67
N ASP A 18 -6.63 -18.04 -39.07
CA ASP A 18 -5.44 -17.94 -38.21
C ASP A 18 -5.14 -16.48 -37.84
N LYS A 19 -5.34 -15.53 -38.77
CA LYS A 19 -5.19 -14.08 -38.50
C LYS A 19 -6.17 -13.58 -37.46
N VAL A 20 -7.44 -13.98 -37.60
CA VAL A 20 -8.50 -13.62 -36.66
C VAL A 20 -8.22 -14.22 -35.28
N LEU A 21 -7.79 -15.49 -35.24
CA LEU A 21 -7.45 -16.18 -33.99
C LEU A 21 -6.29 -15.49 -33.26
N ILE A 22 -5.21 -15.15 -33.97
CA ILE A 22 -4.04 -14.47 -33.38
C ILE A 22 -4.44 -13.11 -32.83
N ILE A 23 -5.20 -12.31 -33.59
CA ILE A 23 -5.66 -10.98 -33.14
C ILE A 23 -6.56 -11.12 -31.90
N LEU A 24 -7.47 -12.08 -31.88
CA LEU A 24 -8.35 -12.34 -30.75
C LEU A 24 -7.57 -12.69 -29.48
N ILE A 25 -6.60 -13.60 -29.58
CA ILE A 25 -5.73 -13.99 -28.45
C ILE A 25 -4.93 -12.79 -27.94
N LEU A 26 -4.44 -11.93 -28.85
CA LEU A 26 -3.71 -10.71 -28.50
C LEU A 26 -4.58 -9.73 -27.71
N ILE A 27 -5.82 -9.52 -28.16
CA ILE A 27 -6.78 -8.64 -27.48
C ILE A 27 -7.11 -9.17 -26.09
N ILE A 28 -7.39 -10.47 -25.95
CA ILE A 28 -7.67 -11.12 -24.66
C ILE A 28 -6.48 -10.97 -23.71
N SER A 29 -5.26 -11.19 -24.21
CA SER A 29 -4.04 -11.08 -23.41
C SER A 29 -3.79 -9.65 -22.90
N ILE A 30 -3.97 -8.64 -23.76
CA ILE A 30 -3.82 -7.23 -23.38
C ILE A 30 -4.92 -6.83 -22.39
N SER A 31 -6.15 -7.29 -22.62
CA SER A 31 -7.29 -7.01 -21.74
C SER A 31 -7.09 -7.57 -20.33
N MET A 32 -6.60 -8.82 -20.22
CA MET A 32 -6.23 -9.44 -18.94
C MET A 32 -5.20 -8.62 -18.17
N LEU A 33 -4.13 -8.14 -18.83
CA LEU A 33 -3.12 -7.32 -18.18
C LEU A 33 -3.69 -5.99 -17.63
N GLY A 34 -4.62 -5.36 -18.36
CA GLY A 34 -5.26 -4.11 -17.94
C GLY A 34 -6.24 -4.25 -16.77
N LEU A 35 -6.90 -5.41 -16.62
CA LEU A 35 -7.92 -5.65 -15.59
C LEU A 35 -7.33 -6.08 -14.23
N THR A 36 -6.14 -6.68 -14.22
CA THR A 36 -5.50 -7.20 -12.99
C THR A 36 -5.27 -6.15 -11.89
N PRO A 37 -4.73 -4.94 -12.13
CA PRO A 37 -4.53 -3.98 -11.03
C PRO A 37 -5.85 -3.50 -10.41
N VAL A 38 -6.92 -3.37 -11.19
CA VAL A 38 -8.22 -2.86 -10.69
C VAL A 38 -8.95 -3.89 -9.83
N LEU A 39 -8.86 -5.18 -10.17
CA LEU A 39 -9.49 -6.26 -9.41
C LEU A 39 -8.72 -6.62 -8.14
N ILE A 40 -7.39 -6.58 -8.18
CA ILE A 40 -6.54 -6.87 -7.01
C ILE A 40 -6.67 -5.78 -5.94
N SER A 41 -6.76 -4.50 -6.33
CA SER A 41 -6.93 -3.39 -5.36
C SER A 41 -8.23 -3.46 -4.54
N LYS A 42 -9.27 -4.13 -5.06
CA LYS A 42 -10.53 -4.33 -4.32
C LYS A 42 -10.55 -5.58 -3.44
N SER A 43 -9.63 -6.51 -3.67
CA SER A 43 -9.57 -7.80 -2.97
C SER A 43 -8.49 -7.87 -1.89
N ALA A 44 -7.66 -6.84 -1.74
CA ALA A 44 -6.85 -6.69 -0.54
C ALA A 44 -7.83 -6.50 0.62
N GLY A 45 -7.88 -7.48 1.54
CA GLY A 45 -8.82 -7.49 2.65
C GLY A 45 -8.83 -6.18 3.42
N GLU A 46 -9.93 -5.89 4.12
CA GLU A 46 -10.05 -4.63 4.88
C GLU A 46 -8.85 -4.48 5.83
N LYS A 47 -8.08 -3.41 5.58
CA LYS A 47 -6.90 -3.04 6.35
C LYS A 47 -7.27 -1.87 7.26
N ASP A 48 -6.71 -1.86 8.46
CA ASP A 48 -6.79 -0.74 9.38
C ASP A 48 -5.40 -0.15 9.61
N VAL A 49 -5.34 1.16 9.78
CA VAL A 49 -4.18 1.86 10.30
C VAL A 49 -4.32 1.98 11.81
N VAL A 50 -3.32 1.50 12.54
CA VAL A 50 -3.30 1.51 13.99
C VAL A 50 -2.19 2.44 14.47
N ILE A 51 -2.55 3.37 15.34
CA ILE A 51 -1.61 4.28 15.99
C ILE A 51 -1.42 3.77 17.42
N THR A 52 -0.18 3.48 17.77
CA THR A 52 0.19 3.08 19.12
C THR A 52 1.16 4.08 19.75
N LEU A 53 1.05 4.26 21.06
CA LEU A 53 1.98 5.03 21.88
C LEU A 53 2.36 4.17 23.08
N ASP A 54 3.66 3.96 23.31
CA ASP A 54 4.14 3.01 24.33
C ASP A 54 3.45 1.63 24.21
N ASN A 55 3.32 1.13 22.96
CA ASN A 55 2.67 -0.13 22.61
C ASN A 55 1.17 -0.22 22.98
N LYS A 56 0.53 0.87 23.36
CA LYS A 56 -0.91 0.94 23.60
C LYS A 56 -1.60 1.56 22.40
N GLU A 57 -2.63 0.88 21.89
CA GLU A 57 -3.48 1.41 20.82
C GLU A 57 -4.15 2.72 21.29
N LEU A 58 -3.90 3.80 20.55
CA LEU A 58 -4.55 5.09 20.73
C LEU A 58 -5.73 5.23 19.78
N TYR A 59 -5.53 4.87 18.52
CA TYR A 59 -6.51 5.06 17.47
C TYR A 59 -6.40 3.97 16.41
N ARG A 60 -7.55 3.66 15.80
CA ARG A 60 -7.69 2.74 14.68
C ARG A 60 -8.57 3.40 13.62
N TYR A 61 -8.09 3.40 12.38
CA TYR A 61 -8.80 4.00 11.23
C TYR A 61 -8.82 3.01 10.07
N ASN A 62 -9.91 2.98 9.31
CA ASN A 62 -9.99 2.16 8.11
C ASN A 62 -9.04 2.72 7.03
N LEU A 63 -8.22 1.85 6.43
CA LEU A 63 -7.34 2.22 5.33
C LEU A 63 -8.12 2.19 4.00
N GLU A 64 -8.80 3.29 3.70
CA GLU A 64 -9.62 3.37 2.50
C GLU A 64 -8.81 3.46 1.21
N HIS A 65 -9.26 2.71 0.19
CA HIS A 65 -8.74 2.80 -1.17
C HIS A 65 -9.45 3.93 -1.94
N SER A 66 -9.23 5.17 -1.51
CA SER A 66 -9.79 6.37 -2.15
C SER A 66 -8.70 7.16 -2.88
N GLN A 67 -8.99 7.61 -4.10
CA GLN A 67 -8.08 8.50 -4.84
C GLN A 67 -7.97 9.90 -4.21
N LYS A 68 -8.94 10.27 -3.36
CA LYS A 68 -8.94 11.53 -2.63
C LYS A 68 -7.91 11.46 -1.51
N LEU A 69 -7.12 12.52 -1.36
CA LEU A 69 -6.26 12.67 -0.20
C LEU A 69 -7.11 13.02 1.02
N GLU A 70 -7.09 12.14 2.01
CA GLU A 70 -7.67 12.37 3.33
C GLU A 70 -6.58 12.79 4.32
N ARG A 71 -6.93 13.68 5.25
CA ARG A 71 -6.08 14.10 6.36
C ARG A 71 -6.82 13.86 7.66
N ILE A 72 -6.23 13.06 8.54
CA ILE A 72 -6.80 12.70 9.83
C ILE A 72 -5.88 13.25 10.91
N ASN A 73 -6.41 14.16 11.73
CA ASN A 73 -5.69 14.69 12.88
C ASN A 73 -6.01 13.85 14.10
N PHE A 74 -5.00 13.59 14.93
CA PHE A 74 -5.16 12.88 16.20
C PHE A 74 -4.33 13.59 17.28
N SER A 75 -4.82 13.53 18.52
CA SER A 75 -4.15 14.14 19.67
C SER A 75 -3.58 13.07 20.59
N PHE A 76 -2.46 13.36 21.24
CA PHE A 76 -1.85 12.49 22.23
C PHE A 76 -1.11 13.31 23.28
N LYS A 77 -0.82 12.71 24.44
CA LYS A 77 -0.13 13.39 25.54
C LYS A 77 1.21 12.77 25.84
N ILE A 78 2.22 13.61 25.99
CA ILE A 78 3.58 13.24 26.42
C ILE A 78 3.88 14.08 27.66
N GLU A 79 4.18 13.44 28.78
CA GLU A 79 4.51 14.12 30.05
C GLU A 79 3.47 15.19 30.46
N GLY A 80 2.19 14.92 30.21
CA GLY A 80 1.09 15.83 30.53
C GLY A 80 0.87 16.98 29.55
N LYS A 81 1.74 17.18 28.57
CA LYS A 81 1.56 18.14 27.47
C LYS A 81 0.83 17.49 26.30
N GLU A 82 -0.08 18.22 25.69
CA GLU A 82 -0.86 17.76 24.53
C GLU A 82 -0.13 18.10 23.22
N TYR A 83 -0.07 17.11 22.34
CA TYR A 83 0.52 17.19 21.02
C TYR A 83 -0.47 16.68 19.98
N GLN A 84 -0.29 17.10 18.72
CA GLN A 84 -1.09 16.66 17.59
C GLN A 84 -0.21 16.00 16.54
N GLY A 85 -0.75 14.96 15.91
CA GLY A 85 -0.21 14.34 14.72
C GLY A 85 -1.23 14.33 13.60
N THR A 86 -0.74 14.22 12.37
CA THR A 86 -1.57 14.19 11.16
C THR A 86 -1.20 12.99 10.31
N LEU A 87 -2.16 12.12 10.05
CA LEU A 87 -2.05 11.09 9.02
C LEU A 87 -2.58 11.62 7.70
N ARG A 88 -1.89 11.28 6.61
CA ARG A 88 -2.37 11.42 5.24
C ARG A 88 -2.71 10.05 4.71
N MET A 89 -3.93 9.86 4.23
CA MET A 89 -4.37 8.63 3.60
C MET A 89 -4.73 8.89 2.14
N LYS A 90 -4.26 8.03 1.24
CA LYS A 90 -4.56 8.09 -0.19
C LYS A 90 -4.26 6.74 -0.83
N ASP A 91 -5.17 6.24 -1.65
CA ASP A 91 -4.94 5.07 -2.50
C ASP A 91 -4.53 3.82 -1.70
N GLY A 92 -5.16 3.60 -0.53
CA GLY A 92 -4.82 2.50 0.37
C GLY A 92 -3.41 2.60 0.99
N LYS A 93 -2.85 3.82 1.03
CA LYS A 93 -1.56 4.10 1.67
C LYS A 93 -1.76 5.15 2.76
N VAL A 94 -0.94 5.06 3.80
CA VAL A 94 -0.86 6.05 4.87
C VAL A 94 0.55 6.60 5.03
N LYS A 95 0.64 7.88 5.38
CA LYS A 95 1.88 8.56 5.75
C LYS A 95 1.63 9.41 7.00
N LEU A 96 2.58 9.39 7.94
CA LEU A 96 2.62 10.32 9.08
C LEU A 96 3.30 11.64 8.66
N GLU A 97 2.64 12.77 8.88
CA GLU A 97 3.27 14.08 8.71
C GLU A 97 4.27 14.36 9.84
N ARG A 98 5.07 15.41 9.67
CA ARG A 98 6.09 15.79 10.65
C ARG A 98 5.43 16.14 11.98
N LEU A 99 5.90 15.50 13.06
CA LEU A 99 5.49 15.79 14.43
C LEU A 99 6.27 17.01 14.94
N SER A 100 5.87 17.61 16.06
CA SER A 100 6.63 18.70 16.68
C SER A 100 8.10 18.33 16.90
N GLN A 101 9.01 19.30 16.71
CA GLN A 101 10.44 19.11 17.01
C GLN A 101 10.71 18.85 18.48
N ASP A 102 9.82 19.31 19.37
CA ASP A 102 9.95 19.14 20.83
C ASP A 102 9.95 17.67 21.25
N ILE A 103 9.19 16.83 20.54
CA ILE A 103 8.99 15.41 20.85
C ILE A 103 9.71 14.48 19.86
N SER A 104 10.06 14.98 18.68
CA SER A 104 10.82 14.23 17.69
C SER A 104 11.84 15.18 17.07
N PRO A 105 13.11 15.19 17.53
CA PRO A 105 14.12 16.11 17.01
C PRO A 105 14.41 15.87 15.53
N LEU A 106 14.46 14.59 15.13
CA LEU A 106 14.72 14.19 13.75
C LEU A 106 13.41 13.92 12.98
N PRO A 107 13.39 14.16 11.65
CA PRO A 107 12.21 13.95 10.81
C PRO A 107 12.05 12.52 10.28
N ILE A 108 12.79 11.54 10.81
CA ILE A 108 12.90 10.18 10.27
C ILE A 108 11.52 9.55 10.01
N HIS A 109 10.57 9.67 10.94
CA HIS A 109 9.21 9.13 10.78
C HIS A 109 8.44 9.75 9.60
N ALA A 110 8.68 11.02 9.28
CA ALA A 110 8.06 11.71 8.15
C ALA A 110 8.77 11.38 6.82
N GLU A 111 10.06 11.02 6.88
CA GLU A 111 10.87 10.60 5.74
C GLU A 111 10.61 9.15 5.33
N MET A 112 10.17 8.28 6.26
CA MET A 112 9.75 6.90 5.96
C MET A 112 8.68 6.80 4.87
N GLY A 113 7.89 7.87 4.67
CA GLY A 113 7.00 7.99 3.51
C GLY A 113 5.68 7.24 3.65
N TRP A 114 5.23 6.65 2.55
CA TRP A 114 3.93 5.97 2.45
C TRP A 114 4.08 4.47 2.70
N ILE A 115 3.21 3.92 3.54
CA ILE A 115 3.09 2.49 3.81
C ILE A 115 1.70 1.97 3.41
N SER A 116 1.60 0.71 2.98
CA SER A 116 0.33 0.04 2.62
C SER A 116 0.22 -1.40 3.12
N GLU A 117 1.33 -2.01 3.54
CA GLU A 117 1.36 -3.43 3.89
C GLU A 117 1.54 -3.69 5.40
N PRO A 118 0.99 -4.79 5.94
CA PRO A 118 1.05 -5.06 7.38
C PRO A 118 2.44 -5.22 7.99
N TYR A 119 3.43 -5.60 7.19
CA TYR A 119 4.82 -5.71 7.63
C TYR A 119 5.56 -4.36 7.63
N GLN A 120 4.93 -3.29 7.16
CA GLN A 120 5.48 -1.95 7.15
C GLN A 120 5.00 -1.18 8.38
N MET A 121 5.87 -0.33 8.92
CA MET A 121 5.53 0.54 10.03
C MET A 121 6.25 1.88 9.92
N ILE A 122 5.64 2.93 10.48
CA ILE A 122 6.29 4.22 10.70
C ILE A 122 6.57 4.35 12.20
N LEU A 123 7.80 4.66 12.57
CA LEU A 123 8.24 4.69 13.97
C LEU A 123 8.86 6.03 14.34
N CYS A 124 8.38 6.63 15.42
CA CYS A 124 8.95 7.80 16.08
C CYS A 124 9.56 7.36 17.41
N LEU A 125 10.84 6.98 17.37
CA LEU A 125 11.57 6.38 18.50
C LEU A 125 11.53 7.19 19.81
N PRO A 126 11.76 8.52 19.83
CA PRO A 126 11.87 9.26 21.09
C PRO A 126 10.63 9.17 21.99
N ILE A 127 9.43 9.07 21.39
CA ILE A 127 8.16 8.95 22.10
C ILE A 127 7.51 7.57 21.94
N LYS A 128 8.20 6.61 21.31
CA LYS A 128 7.69 5.25 21.04
C LYS A 128 6.29 5.26 20.38
N LEU A 129 6.07 6.20 19.47
CA LEU A 129 4.87 6.24 18.66
C LEU A 129 5.08 5.40 17.41
N ALA A 130 4.17 4.47 17.13
CA ALA A 130 4.21 3.67 15.91
C ALA A 130 2.88 3.75 15.16
N VAL A 131 2.97 3.80 13.83
CA VAL A 131 1.83 3.66 12.92
C VAL A 131 2.03 2.37 12.14
N THR A 132 1.11 1.43 12.31
CA THR A 132 1.14 0.09 11.71
C THR A 132 -0.10 -0.14 10.85
N ILE A 133 -0.05 -1.16 10.00
CA ILE A 133 -1.20 -1.60 9.20
C ILE A 133 -1.57 -3.00 9.65
N GLU A 134 -2.84 -3.23 9.95
CA GLU A 134 -3.36 -4.53 10.38
C GLU A 134 -4.47 -4.99 9.46
N ASN A 135 -4.61 -6.30 9.26
CA ASN A 135 -5.74 -6.86 8.52
C ASN A 135 -6.89 -7.12 9.49
N LYS A 136 -8.11 -6.62 9.21
CA LYS A 136 -9.27 -6.80 10.09
C LYS A 136 -9.63 -8.24 10.42
N ASN A 137 -9.26 -9.18 9.54
CA ASN A 137 -9.66 -10.59 9.65
C ASN A 137 -8.55 -11.51 10.17
N LYS A 138 -7.39 -10.98 10.60
CA LYS A 138 -6.40 -11.81 11.29
C LYS A 138 -6.73 -11.80 12.77
N GLN A 139 -7.44 -12.83 13.22
CA GLN A 139 -7.36 -13.27 14.62
C GLN A 139 -5.88 -13.34 15.00
N GLU A 140 -5.56 -12.88 16.20
CA GLU A 140 -4.24 -12.93 16.83
C GLU A 140 -3.62 -14.33 16.68
N GLU A 141 -2.89 -14.57 15.60
CA GLU A 141 -1.83 -15.57 15.59
C GLU A 141 -0.68 -14.90 16.35
N ASP A 142 -0.70 -15.12 17.66
CA ASP A 142 0.41 -14.85 18.57
C ASP A 142 1.58 -15.76 18.13
N VAL A 143 2.30 -15.34 17.10
CA VAL A 143 3.52 -16.02 16.64
C VAL A 143 4.64 -15.54 17.57
N ASP A 144 4.68 -16.13 18.76
CA ASP A 144 5.82 -16.06 19.66
C ASP A 144 7.04 -16.69 18.97
N ILE A 145 7.91 -15.86 18.40
CA ILE A 145 9.25 -16.28 18.01
C ILE A 145 10.08 -16.35 19.28
N MET A 146 10.07 -17.52 19.92
CA MET A 146 11.08 -17.90 20.90
C MET A 146 12.39 -18.19 20.14
N SER A 147 13.35 -17.27 20.17
CA SER A 147 14.73 -17.58 19.77
C SER A 147 15.41 -18.39 20.88
N PHE A 148 15.97 -19.55 20.50
CA PHE A 148 16.86 -20.37 21.32
C PHE A 148 18.29 -19.81 21.35
#